data_AF-A0A8J6DLM3-F1
#
_entry.id   AF-A0A8J6DLM3-F1
#
_cell.length_a   1.000
_cell.length_b   1.000
_cell.length_c   1.000
_cell.angle_alpha   90.00
_cell.angle_beta   90.00
_cell.angle_gamma   90.00
#
_symmetry.space_group_name_H-M   'P 1'
#
loop_
_entity.id
_entity.type
_entity.pdbx_description
1 polymer ?
#
loop_
_entity_poly.entity_id
_entity_poly.type
_entity_poly.pdbx_seq_one_letter_code
_entity_poly.pdbx_strand_id
1 'polypeptide(L)'
;MAVQRNPHSWESWQTLGRAQLGLGEIVLAIRSFQVALHIYPMNPEIWKEDLSWARTLQEQQKVAQRIKKTEAPTEVTHFSPKSIPDYDFESDEIVAVCAAIAEKQKMVSANKTMVIVSASGTVETVTEKEDGGTPPDGSVFIKAR
;
A
#
# COMPACT_ATOMS: atom_id res chain seq x y z
N MET A 1 -26.03 -29.44 12.03
CA MET A 1 -26.23 -28.87 10.68
C MET A 1 -27.37 -29.60 9.96
N ALA A 2 -28.12 -28.95 9.07
CA ALA A 2 -29.27 -29.56 8.36
C ALA A 2 -28.89 -30.87 7.65
N VAL A 3 -27.74 -30.88 6.96
CA VAL A 3 -27.19 -32.07 6.29
C VAL A 3 -26.89 -33.25 7.22
N GLN A 4 -26.64 -33.02 8.51
CA GLN A 4 -26.42 -34.11 9.48
C GLN A 4 -27.74 -34.75 9.91
N ARG A 5 -28.83 -34.00 9.88
CA ARG A 5 -30.17 -34.50 10.20
C ARG A 5 -30.78 -35.23 9.03
N ASN A 6 -30.56 -34.73 7.80
CA ASN A 6 -30.98 -35.38 6.59
C ASN A 6 -29.88 -35.30 5.51
N PRO A 7 -28.98 -36.31 5.43
CA PRO A 7 -27.91 -36.35 4.45
C PRO A 7 -28.38 -36.48 3.00
N HIS A 8 -29.63 -36.86 2.76
CA HIS A 8 -30.20 -37.08 1.42
C HIS A 8 -31.10 -35.93 0.95
N SER A 9 -31.18 -34.82 1.68
CA SER A 9 -31.87 -33.61 1.19
C SER A 9 -30.91 -32.77 0.36
N TRP A 10 -31.19 -32.68 -0.95
CA TRP A 10 -30.41 -31.84 -1.86
C TRP A 10 -30.53 -30.35 -1.48
N GLU A 11 -31.68 -29.90 -0.96
CA GLU A 11 -31.90 -28.52 -0.49
C GLU A 11 -30.99 -28.17 0.68
N SER A 12 -30.78 -29.13 1.60
CA SER A 12 -29.87 -28.96 2.74
C SER A 12 -28.43 -28.78 2.29
N TRP A 13 -28.00 -29.55 1.27
CA TRP A 13 -26.66 -29.44 0.68
C TRP A 13 -26.50 -28.16 -0.15
N GLN A 14 -27.53 -27.75 -0.89
CA GLN A 14 -27.54 -26.47 -1.62
C GLN A 14 -27.43 -25.29 -0.65
N THR A 15 -28.21 -25.30 0.43
CA THR A 15 -28.18 -24.26 1.47
C THR A 15 -26.82 -24.19 2.15
N LEU A 16 -26.22 -25.35 2.47
CA LEU A 16 -24.87 -25.41 3.01
C LEU A 16 -23.83 -24.81 2.05
N GLY A 17 -23.92 -25.14 0.76
CA GLY A 17 -23.04 -24.58 -0.27
C GLY A 17 -23.16 -23.07 -0.39
N ARG A 18 -24.38 -22.51 -0.37
CA ARG A 18 -24.61 -21.06 -0.38
C ARG A 18 -24.04 -20.37 0.86
N ALA A 19 -24.22 -20.96 2.04
CA ALA A 19 -23.64 -20.45 3.28
C ALA A 19 -22.10 -20.47 3.21
N GLN A 20 -21.50 -21.53 2.66
CA GLN A 20 -20.04 -21.62 2.47
C GLN A 20 -19.52 -20.58 1.47
N LEU A 21 -20.26 -20.29 0.39
CA LEU A 21 -19.93 -19.16 -0.50
C LEU A 21 -19.95 -17.82 0.24
N GLY A 22 -20.98 -17.59 1.08
CA GLY A 22 -21.06 -16.38 1.91
C GLY A 22 -19.89 -16.22 2.88
N LEU A 23 -19.26 -17.32 3.29
CA LEU A 23 -18.06 -17.33 4.13
C LEU A 23 -16.75 -17.25 3.34
N GLY A 24 -16.79 -17.28 2.00
CA GLY A 24 -15.61 -17.33 1.14
C GLY A 24 -14.98 -18.72 0.99
N GLU A 25 -15.61 -19.76 1.53
CA GLU A 25 -15.16 -21.16 1.48
C GLU A 25 -15.53 -21.82 0.14
N ILE A 26 -15.02 -21.26 -0.96
CA ILE A 26 -15.44 -21.59 -2.34
C ILE A 26 -15.27 -23.08 -2.67
N VAL A 27 -14.16 -23.69 -2.22
CA VAL A 27 -13.87 -25.11 -2.48
C VAL A 27 -14.87 -26.03 -1.76
N LEU A 28 -15.24 -25.70 -0.51
CA LEU A 28 -16.23 -26.47 0.23
C LEU A 28 -17.62 -26.29 -0.38
N ALA A 29 -17.97 -25.07 -0.80
CA ALA A 29 -19.24 -24.80 -1.47
C ALA A 29 -19.42 -25.66 -2.72
N ILE A 30 -18.40 -25.72 -3.58
CA ILE A 30 -18.43 -26.58 -4.78
C ILE A 30 -18.71 -28.04 -4.42
N ARG A 31 -18.06 -28.57 -3.37
CA ARG A 31 -18.31 -29.95 -2.91
C ARG A 31 -19.76 -30.13 -2.46
N SER A 32 -20.29 -29.21 -1.67
CA SER A 32 -21.69 -29.26 -1.21
C SER A 32 -22.67 -29.26 -2.38
N PHE A 33 -22.46 -28.41 -3.39
CA PHE A 33 -23.30 -28.40 -4.59
C PHE A 33 -23.15 -29.66 -5.44
N GLN A 34 -21.95 -30.24 -5.54
CA GLN A 34 -21.74 -31.53 -6.23
C GLN A 34 -22.53 -32.66 -5.55
N VAL A 35 -22.58 -32.68 -4.23
CA VAL A 35 -23.41 -33.64 -3.47
C VAL A 35 -24.90 -33.39 -3.74
N ALA A 36 -25.35 -32.14 -3.70
CA ALA A 36 -26.74 -31.78 -4.02
C ALA A 36 -27.15 -32.23 -5.43
N LEU A 37 -26.28 -31.99 -6.42
CA LEU A 37 -26.48 -32.40 -7.81
C LEU A 37 -26.54 -33.93 -7.97
N HIS A 38 -25.71 -34.66 -7.23
CA HIS A 38 -25.71 -36.12 -7.26
C HIS A 38 -27.01 -36.69 -6.67
N ILE A 39 -27.55 -36.08 -5.62
CA ILE A 39 -28.82 -36.47 -5.00
C ILE A 39 -30.00 -36.14 -5.92
N TYR A 40 -30.02 -34.95 -6.52
CA TYR A 40 -31.11 -34.51 -7.37
C TYR A 40 -30.61 -33.81 -8.65
N PRO A 41 -30.30 -34.59 -9.71
CA PRO A 41 -29.73 -34.06 -10.95
C PRO A 41 -30.72 -33.24 -11.79
N MET A 42 -32.01 -33.32 -11.47
CA MET A 42 -33.08 -32.66 -12.24
C MET A 42 -33.28 -31.19 -11.88
N ASN A 43 -32.67 -30.67 -10.82
CA ASN A 43 -32.73 -29.23 -10.54
C ASN A 43 -31.66 -28.48 -11.35
N PRO A 44 -32.05 -27.68 -12.37
CA PRO A 44 -31.11 -26.88 -13.14
C PRO A 44 -30.41 -25.79 -12.33
N GLU A 45 -31.05 -25.28 -11.28
CA GLU A 45 -30.49 -24.21 -10.43
C GLU A 45 -29.12 -24.62 -9.85
N ILE A 46 -28.98 -25.87 -9.41
CA ILE A 46 -27.75 -26.37 -8.78
C ILE A 46 -26.56 -26.30 -9.75
N TRP A 47 -26.74 -26.67 -11.02
CA TRP A 47 -25.62 -26.74 -11.97
C TRP A 47 -25.50 -25.54 -12.90
N LYS A 48 -26.60 -24.87 -13.24
CA LYS A 48 -26.59 -23.66 -14.07
C LYS A 48 -26.29 -22.40 -13.27
N GLU A 49 -26.65 -22.35 -11.99
CA GLU A 49 -26.46 -21.16 -11.15
C GLU A 49 -25.40 -21.43 -10.09
N ASP A 50 -25.67 -22.30 -9.12
CA ASP A 50 -24.81 -22.44 -7.94
C ASP A 50 -23.40 -22.97 -8.30
N LEU A 51 -23.28 -24.09 -9.01
CA LEU A 51 -21.98 -24.66 -9.41
C LEU A 51 -21.26 -23.82 -10.45
N SER A 52 -21.99 -23.25 -11.42
CA SER A 52 -21.37 -22.43 -12.45
C SER A 52 -20.74 -21.19 -11.83
N TRP A 53 -21.47 -20.52 -10.93
CA TRP A 53 -21.01 -19.37 -10.18
C TRP A 53 -19.85 -19.70 -9.24
N ALA A 54 -19.95 -20.80 -8.48
CA ALA A 54 -18.87 -21.18 -7.58
C ALA A 54 -17.56 -21.49 -8.34
N ARG A 55 -17.64 -22.06 -9.56
CA ARG A 55 -16.48 -22.30 -10.42
C ARG A 55 -15.90 -21.02 -11.01
N THR A 56 -16.73 -20.08 -11.49
CA THR A 56 -16.22 -18.80 -11.99
C THR A 56 -15.49 -18.04 -10.88
N LEU A 57 -16.05 -18.05 -9.66
CA LEU A 57 -15.43 -17.42 -8.50
C LEU A 57 -14.10 -18.10 -8.11
N GLN A 58 -14.03 -19.43 -8.18
CA GLN A 58 -12.79 -20.17 -7.94
C GLN A 58 -11.70 -19.78 -8.96
N GLU A 59 -12.05 -19.63 -10.23
CA GLU A 59 -11.10 -19.25 -11.26
C GLU A 59 -10.60 -17.81 -11.06
N GLN A 60 -11.51 -16.88 -10.76
CA GLN A 60 -11.14 -15.51 -10.40
C GLN A 60 -10.18 -15.47 -9.21
N GLN A 61 -10.42 -16.28 -8.18
CA GLN A 61 -9.52 -16.39 -7.03
C GLN A 61 -8.13 -16.89 -7.44
N LYS A 62 -8.04 -17.91 -8.29
CA LYS A 62 -6.76 -18.42 -8.81
C LYS A 62 -6.01 -17.38 -9.63
N VAL A 63 -6.72 -16.66 -10.50
CA VAL A 63 -6.13 -15.57 -11.31
C VAL A 63 -5.59 -14.47 -10.39
N ALA A 64 -6.37 -14.01 -9.41
CA ALA A 64 -5.94 -13.02 -8.44
C ALA A 64 -4.72 -13.49 -7.63
N GLN A 65 -4.66 -14.77 -7.24
CA GLN A 65 -3.49 -15.35 -6.58
C GLN A 65 -2.26 -15.39 -7.48
N ARG A 66 -2.42 -15.70 -8.78
CA ARG A 66 -1.31 -15.68 -9.74
C ARG A 66 -0.77 -14.27 -9.94
N ILE A 67 -1.65 -13.27 -10.09
CA ILE A 67 -1.24 -11.86 -10.24
C ILE A 67 -0.45 -11.42 -8.99
N LYS A 68 -0.99 -11.65 -7.78
CA LYS A 68 -0.29 -11.36 -6.53
C LYS A 68 1.08 -12.05 -6.42
N LYS A 69 1.20 -13.27 -6.94
CA LYS A 69 2.47 -14.02 -6.95
C LYS A 69 3.47 -13.45 -7.96
N THR A 70 3.01 -12.96 -9.10
CA THR A 70 3.86 -12.34 -10.13
C THR A 70 4.29 -10.93 -9.75
N GLU A 71 3.46 -10.20 -8.99
CA GLU A 71 3.77 -8.87 -8.45
C GLU A 71 4.64 -8.92 -7.18
N ALA A 72 4.81 -10.09 -6.55
CA ALA A 72 5.83 -10.29 -5.53
C ALA A 72 7.21 -10.24 -6.22
N PRO A 73 8.10 -9.31 -5.85
CA PRO A 73 9.42 -9.22 -6.45
C PRO A 73 10.16 -10.55 -6.37
N THR A 74 10.78 -10.92 -7.48
CA THR A 74 11.84 -11.92 -7.56
C THR A 74 13.04 -11.41 -6.76
N GLU A 75 13.01 -11.55 -5.43
CA GLU A 75 14.22 -11.61 -4.63
C GLU A 75 14.59 -13.07 -4.39
N VAL A 76 15.62 -13.48 -5.14
CA VAL A 76 16.71 -14.39 -4.79
C VAL A 76 16.37 -15.67 -4.00
N THR A 77 16.52 -16.79 -4.72
CA THR A 77 17.20 -18.03 -4.31
C THR A 77 17.69 -18.09 -2.86
N HIS A 78 17.18 -19.08 -2.11
CA HIS A 78 17.83 -19.75 -0.97
C HIS A 78 19.10 -19.07 -0.41
N PHE A 79 18.93 -18.23 0.61
CA PHE A 79 19.99 -17.98 1.58
C PHE A 79 19.38 -18.08 2.99
N SER A 80 20.00 -18.92 3.82
CA SER A 80 19.84 -18.96 5.29
C SER A 80 19.81 -17.55 5.88
N PRO A 81 19.22 -17.32 7.08
CA PRO A 81 19.12 -15.97 7.64
C PRO A 81 20.53 -15.47 7.97
N LYS A 82 21.11 -14.72 7.03
CA LYS A 82 22.35 -13.99 7.24
C LYS A 82 21.95 -12.63 7.76
N SER A 83 22.59 -12.27 8.87
CA SER A 83 22.49 -11.02 9.59
C SER A 83 22.31 -9.82 8.67
N ILE A 84 21.48 -8.87 9.12
CA ILE A 84 21.37 -7.53 8.58
C ILE A 84 22.81 -7.01 8.36
N PRO A 85 23.17 -6.53 7.16
CA PRO A 85 24.48 -5.96 6.94
C PRO A 85 24.62 -4.74 7.86
N ASP A 86 25.70 -4.68 8.64
CA ASP A 86 26.04 -3.50 9.42
C ASP A 86 26.30 -2.36 8.43
N TYR A 87 25.25 -1.59 8.16
CA TYR A 87 25.27 -0.48 7.24
C TYR A 87 26.06 0.64 7.90
N ASP A 88 27.33 0.76 7.50
CA ASP A 88 28.22 1.81 7.96
C ASP A 88 27.78 3.14 7.35
N PHE A 89 27.05 3.93 8.15
CA PHE A 89 26.57 5.26 7.80
C PHE A 89 27.72 6.23 7.50
N GLU A 90 28.96 5.87 7.84
CA GLU A 90 30.19 6.62 7.55
C GLU A 90 30.88 6.19 6.25
N SER A 91 30.15 5.60 5.30
CA SER A 91 30.74 5.37 3.97
C SER A 91 31.25 6.67 3.33
N ASP A 92 32.48 6.64 2.81
CA ASP A 92 33.17 7.79 2.20
C ASP A 92 32.32 8.51 1.13
N GLU A 93 31.44 7.77 0.44
CA GLU A 93 30.53 8.30 -0.57
C GLU A 93 29.49 9.26 0.03
N ILE A 94 28.89 8.92 1.18
CA ILE A 94 27.88 9.75 1.85
C ILE A 94 28.52 10.99 2.45
N VAL A 95 29.73 10.85 3.02
CA VAL A 95 30.51 11.96 3.57
C VAL A 95 30.88 12.96 2.45
N ALA A 96 31.30 12.46 1.29
CA ALA A 96 31.64 13.29 0.14
C ALA A 96 30.43 14.07 -0.40
N VAL A 97 29.25 13.45 -0.47
CA VAL A 97 28.01 14.12 -0.88
C VAL A 97 27.63 15.22 0.09
N CYS A 98 27.67 14.95 1.39
CA CYS A 98 27.40 15.94 2.43
C CYS A 98 28.38 17.12 2.38
N ALA A 99 29.67 16.85 2.18
CA ALA A 99 30.70 17.88 2.04
C ALA A 99 30.46 18.76 0.79
N ALA A 100 30.16 18.15 -0.36
CA ALA A 100 29.86 18.88 -1.58
C ALA A 100 28.62 19.77 -1.46
N ILE A 101 27.58 19.32 -0.75
CA ILE A 101 26.38 20.12 -0.47
C ILE A 101 26.72 21.32 0.43
N ALA A 102 27.52 21.10 1.47
CA ALA A 102 27.94 22.16 2.39
C ALA A 102 28.78 23.23 1.69
N GLU A 103 29.71 22.85 0.81
CA GLU A 103 30.48 23.78 -0.01
C GLU A 103 29.59 24.56 -0.99
N LYS A 104 28.64 23.88 -1.63
CA LYS A 104 27.68 24.52 -2.53
C LYS A 104 26.79 25.52 -1.80
N GLN A 105 26.39 25.24 -0.56
CA GLN A 105 25.63 26.19 0.28
C GLN A 105 26.50 27.37 0.74
N LYS A 106 27.78 27.16 1.03
CA LYS A 106 28.73 28.23 1.38
C LYS A 106 28.92 29.22 0.23
N MET A 107 28.95 28.75 -1.01
CA MET A 107 29.02 29.62 -2.21
C MET A 107 27.71 30.35 -2.49
N VAL A 108 26.55 29.75 -2.17
CA VAL A 108 25.23 30.40 -2.32
C VAL A 108 24.98 31.42 -1.21
N SER A 109 25.50 31.19 0.00
CA SER A 109 25.36 32.12 1.13
C SER A 109 26.13 33.44 0.97
N ALA A 110 27.10 33.51 0.07
CA ALA A 110 27.81 34.76 -0.27
C ALA A 110 26.95 35.74 -1.08
N ASN A 111 25.83 35.26 -1.66
CA ASN A 111 24.84 36.10 -2.33
C ASN A 111 23.52 36.00 -1.54
N LYS A 112 23.41 36.74 -0.44
CA LYS A 112 22.18 36.81 0.34
C LYS A 112 21.13 37.57 -0.47
N THR A 113 20.38 36.85 -1.31
CA THR A 113 19.24 37.41 -2.03
C THR A 113 18.05 37.49 -1.08
N MET A 114 17.72 38.70 -0.62
CA MET A 114 16.55 38.95 0.21
C MET A 114 15.36 39.28 -0.70
N VAL A 115 14.29 38.50 -0.56
CA VAL A 115 13.03 38.73 -1.28
C VAL A 115 12.08 39.43 -0.31
N ILE A 116 11.79 40.71 -0.56
CA ILE A 116 10.88 41.49 0.27
C ILE A 116 9.52 41.48 -0.41
N VAL A 117 8.50 41.02 0.32
CA VAL A 117 7.11 41.06 -0.14
C VAL A 117 6.36 42.08 0.70
N SER A 118 5.97 43.19 0.08
CA SER A 118 5.15 44.21 0.75
C SER A 118 3.70 43.77 0.87
N ALA A 119 2.98 44.29 1.88
CA ALA A 119 1.56 43.99 2.12
C ALA A 119 0.62 44.40 0.97
N SER A 120 1.11 45.17 0.00
CA SER A 120 0.41 45.51 -1.25
C SER A 120 0.60 44.49 -2.39
N GLY A 121 1.38 43.42 -2.17
CA GLY A 121 1.64 42.36 -3.17
C GLY A 121 2.79 42.63 -4.14
N THR A 122 3.52 43.74 -3.99
CA THR A 122 4.72 44.01 -4.79
C THR A 122 5.91 43.22 -4.24
N VAL A 123 6.62 42.51 -5.12
CA VAL A 123 7.79 41.69 -4.79
C VAL A 123 9.03 42.33 -5.40
N GLU A 124 9.99 42.69 -4.55
CA GLU A 124 11.29 43.22 -4.98
C GLU A 124 12.42 42.31 -4.48
N THR A 125 13.39 42.05 -5.35
CA THR A 125 14.55 41.20 -5.06
C THR A 125 15.80 42.07 -4.95
N VAL A 126 16.33 42.20 -3.73
CA VAL A 126 17.52 43.01 -3.45
C VAL A 126 18.70 42.06 -3.21
N THR A 127 19.82 42.32 -3.90
CA THR A 127 21.09 41.61 -3.70
C THR A 127 22.06 42.56 -3.02
N GLU A 128 22.33 42.32 -1.74
CA GLU A 128 23.33 43.11 -1.00
C GLU A 128 24.73 42.56 -1.25
N LYS A 129 25.66 43.45 -1.61
CA LYS A 129 27.10 43.21 -1.48
C LYS A 129 27.50 43.75 -0.12
N GLU A 130 28.06 42.90 0.74
CA GLU A 130 28.55 43.27 2.07
C GLU A 130 29.56 44.43 1.97
N ASP A 131 29.18 45.59 2.48
CA ASP A 131 30.12 46.47 3.18
C ASP A 131 29.50 46.81 4.54
N GLY A 132 30.32 46.67 5.58
CA GLY A 132 29.88 46.52 6.95
C GLY A 132 29.46 47.82 7.62
N GLY A 133 28.53 47.67 8.57
CA GLY A 133 28.47 48.52 9.75
C GLY A 133 27.19 49.32 9.95
N THR A 134 26.38 48.87 10.91
CA THR A 134 25.75 49.63 12.03
C THR A 134 24.32 49.10 12.30
N PRO A 135 23.94 48.80 13.55
CA PRO A 135 22.58 48.36 13.87
C PRO A 135 21.68 49.57 14.18
N PRO A 136 20.43 49.61 13.69
CA PRO A 136 19.35 50.34 14.35
C PRO A 136 18.44 49.31 15.04
N ASP A 137 18.41 49.27 16.36
CA ASP A 137 17.73 50.20 17.28
C ASP A 137 16.20 49.92 17.40
N GLY A 138 15.81 49.75 18.67
CA GLY A 138 14.48 49.84 19.25
C GLY A 138 13.27 49.33 18.46
N SER A 139 12.79 48.14 18.80
CA SER A 139 11.39 47.77 18.57
C SER A 139 10.79 47.06 19.78
N VAL A 140 9.82 47.76 20.36
CA VAL A 140 9.09 47.51 21.60
C VAL A 140 8.25 46.22 21.52
N PHE A 141 8.42 45.32 22.48
CA PHE A 141 7.54 44.15 22.62
C PHE A 141 6.22 44.56 23.27
N ILE A 142 5.10 44.47 22.54
CA ILE A 142 3.75 44.58 23.11
C ILE A 142 3.31 43.18 23.55
N LYS A 143 3.15 43.00 24.87
CA LYS A 143 2.64 41.77 25.48
C LYS A 143 1.11 41.85 25.54
N ALA A 144 0.43 40.93 24.86
CA ALA A 144 -1.02 40.77 24.97
C ALA A 144 -1.41 40.09 26.29
N ARG A 145 -2.49 40.56 26.91
CA ARG A 145 -3.28 39.85 27.92
C ARG A 145 -4.68 39.64 27.35
#